data_AF-A0A6S7IBF8-F1
#
_entry.id   AF-A0A6S7IBF8-F1
#
_cell.length_a   1.000
_cell.length_b   1.000
_cell.length_c   1.000
_cell.angle_alpha   90.00
_cell.angle_beta   90.00
_cell.angle_gamma   90.00
#
_symmetry.space_group_name_H-M   'P 1'
#
loop_
_entity.id
_entity.type
_entity.pdbx_description
1 polymer ?
#
loop_
_entity_poly.entity_id
_entity_poly.type
_entity_poly.pdbx_seq_one_letter_code
_entity_poly.pdbx_strand_id
1 'polypeptide(L)'
;MILANEPVELDNKLAEWLPGTGTWRICWRGTEHGWAAPTFHEKCNEKKPSLVIVKVVTGGKNLIFGGYCTETWAGNEAVVKSNKSLPAKVSFLVGAWLDVATCSCNLNQLR
;
A
#
# COMPACT_ATOMS: atom_id res chain seq x y z
N MET A 1 -9.87 10.66 -6.68
CA MET A 1 -9.20 9.39 -6.31
C MET A 1 -8.38 8.93 -7.50
N ILE A 2 -7.22 8.26 -7.33
CA ILE A 2 -6.40 7.79 -8.48
C ILE A 2 -7.23 6.89 -9.42
N LEU A 3 -8.24 6.22 -8.87
CA LEU A 3 -9.15 5.34 -9.58
C LEU A 3 -10.42 6.02 -10.15
N ALA A 4 -10.62 7.33 -9.94
CA ALA A 4 -11.89 7.98 -10.30
C ALA A 4 -12.21 8.00 -11.80
N ASN A 5 -11.20 7.72 -12.64
CA ASN A 5 -11.33 7.61 -14.10
C ASN A 5 -10.99 6.19 -14.60
N GLU A 6 -11.00 5.20 -13.70
CA GLU A 6 -10.75 3.81 -14.05
C GLU A 6 -12.06 3.06 -14.30
N PRO A 7 -12.00 1.91 -15.00
CA PRO A 7 -13.18 1.12 -15.30
C PRO A 7 -13.88 0.62 -14.02
N VAL A 8 -15.21 0.55 -14.04
CA VAL A 8 -16.05 0.09 -12.92
C VAL A 8 -15.67 -1.33 -12.46
N GLU A 9 -15.09 -2.12 -13.36
CA GLU A 9 -14.57 -3.46 -13.09
C GLU A 9 -13.50 -3.47 -11.99
N LEU A 10 -12.69 -2.40 -11.87
CA LEU A 10 -11.70 -2.30 -10.81
C LEU A 10 -12.34 -2.08 -9.44
N ASP A 11 -13.37 -1.23 -9.37
CA ASP A 11 -14.10 -0.99 -8.13
C ASP A 11 -14.82 -2.26 -7.66
N ASN A 12 -15.42 -3.02 -8.59
CA ASN A 12 -16.05 -4.31 -8.28
C ASN A 12 -15.04 -5.33 -7.74
N LYS A 13 -13.85 -5.43 -8.36
CA LYS A 13 -12.79 -6.32 -7.86
C LYS A 13 -12.27 -5.91 -6.50
N LEU A 14 -12.11 -4.61 -6.25
CA LEU A 14 -11.69 -4.11 -4.94
C LEU A 14 -12.75 -4.38 -3.87
N ALA A 15 -14.04 -4.26 -4.21
CA ALA A 15 -15.13 -4.61 -3.31
C ALA A 15 -15.19 -6.12 -3.01
N GLU A 16 -14.84 -6.97 -3.98
CA GLU A 16 -14.74 -8.42 -3.82
C GLU A 16 -13.54 -8.84 -2.96
N TRP A 17 -12.37 -8.22 -3.18
CA TRP A 17 -11.11 -8.63 -2.55
C TRP A 17 -10.88 -8.06 -1.14
N LEU A 18 -11.48 -6.92 -0.80
CA LEU A 18 -11.18 -6.22 0.45
C LEU A 18 -12.18 -6.56 1.57
N PRO A 19 -11.69 -6.85 2.79
CA PRO A 19 -12.55 -7.19 3.92
C PRO A 19 -13.18 -5.93 4.52
N GLY A 20 -14.21 -5.40 3.87
CA GLY A 20 -15.08 -4.36 4.42
C GLY A 20 -15.49 -3.28 3.42
N THR A 21 -16.78 -2.93 3.44
CA THR A 21 -17.37 -1.82 2.70
C THR A 21 -17.22 -0.51 3.48
N GLY A 22 -15.98 -0.12 3.76
CA GLY A 22 -15.66 1.14 4.43
C GLY A 22 -15.25 2.23 3.44
N THR A 23 -15.46 3.50 3.78
CA THR A 23 -14.91 4.62 3.01
C THR A 23 -13.40 4.69 3.20
N TRP A 24 -12.63 4.41 2.16
CA TRP A 24 -11.18 4.58 2.16
C TRP A 24 -10.81 6.07 2.18
N ARG A 25 -9.88 6.44 3.08
CA ARG A 25 -9.32 7.80 3.15
C ARG A 25 -7.85 7.76 2.73
N ILE A 26 -7.45 8.73 1.91
CA ILE A 26 -6.07 8.83 1.43
C ILE A 26 -5.20 9.38 2.56
N CYS A 27 -4.19 8.62 3.00
CA CYS A 27 -3.16 9.11 3.92
C CYS A 27 -1.97 9.73 3.19
N TRP A 28 -1.61 9.21 2.01
CA TRP A 28 -0.49 9.71 1.21
C TRP A 28 -0.78 9.54 -0.29
N ARG A 29 -0.17 10.40 -1.10
CA ARG A 29 -0.23 10.37 -2.57
C ARG A 29 1.05 11.01 -3.10
N GLY A 30 1.87 10.25 -3.83
CA GLY A 30 3.17 10.72 -4.30
C GLY A 30 3.13 12.00 -5.15
N THR A 31 2.11 12.16 -5.99
CA THR A 31 1.95 13.37 -6.81
C THR A 31 1.54 14.63 -6.04
N GLU A 32 1.09 14.48 -4.79
CA GLU A 32 0.60 15.58 -3.93
C GLU A 32 1.53 15.85 -2.75
N HIS A 33 2.09 14.78 -2.18
CA HIS A 33 2.93 14.83 -0.98
C HIS A 33 4.42 14.60 -1.28
N GLY A 34 4.79 14.32 -2.53
CA GLY A 34 6.14 13.93 -2.91
C GLY A 34 6.41 12.44 -2.71
N TRP A 35 7.48 11.96 -3.33
CA TRP A 35 7.85 10.54 -3.42
C TRP A 35 8.84 10.09 -2.34
N ALA A 36 9.15 10.94 -1.37
CA ALA A 36 10.09 10.61 -0.31
C ALA A 36 9.47 9.64 0.71
N ALA A 37 10.18 8.56 1.03
CA ALA A 37 9.73 7.57 2.00
C ALA A 37 9.47 8.17 3.40
N PRO A 38 10.27 9.12 3.94
CA PRO A 38 9.95 9.78 5.21
C PRO A 38 8.58 10.47 5.21
N THR A 39 8.19 11.12 4.10
CA THR A 39 6.87 11.77 3.99
C THR A 39 5.72 10.75 3.95
N PHE A 40 5.94 9.58 3.37
CA PHE A 40 4.99 8.48 3.46
C PHE A 40 4.85 8.00 4.91
N HIS A 41 5.97 7.72 5.58
CA HIS A 41 5.97 7.23 6.96
C HIS A 41 5.35 8.23 7.93
N GLU A 42 5.62 9.52 7.80
CA GLU A 42 4.98 10.58 8.60
C GLU A 42 3.45 10.55 8.50
N LYS A 43 2.90 10.24 7.31
CA LYS A 43 1.46 10.33 7.04
C LYS A 43 0.69 9.01 7.22
N CYS A 44 1.32 7.89 6.88
CA CYS A 44 0.67 6.58 6.78
C CYS A 44 1.12 5.57 7.84
N ASN A 45 2.16 5.84 8.65
CA ASN A 45 2.44 4.99 9.80
C ASN A 45 1.22 4.93 10.72
N GLU A 46 1.05 3.77 11.38
CA GLU A 46 -0.07 3.45 12.27
C GLU A 46 -1.47 3.40 11.61
N LYS A 47 -1.58 3.70 10.31
CA LYS A 47 -2.82 3.55 9.55
C LYS A 47 -2.98 2.10 9.10
N LYS A 48 -3.97 1.41 9.66
CA LYS A 48 -4.34 0.05 9.28
C LYS A 48 -5.86 -0.17 9.32
N PRO A 49 -6.41 -1.02 8.45
CA PRO A 49 -5.72 -1.59 7.29
C PRO A 49 -5.46 -0.52 6.20
N SER A 50 -4.56 -0.80 5.27
CA SER A 50 -4.18 0.12 4.20
C SER A 50 -4.18 -0.56 2.83
N LEU A 51 -4.56 0.22 1.81
CA LEU A 51 -4.56 -0.18 0.41
C LEU A 51 -3.55 0.70 -0.34
N VAL A 52 -2.58 0.06 -1.00
CA VAL A 52 -1.62 0.73 -1.88
C VAL A 52 -2.09 0.56 -3.32
N ILE A 53 -2.15 1.67 -4.06
CA ILE A 53 -2.50 1.70 -5.48
C ILE A 53 -1.40 2.45 -6.21
N VAL A 54 -0.77 1.77 -7.17
CA VAL A 54 0.23 2.33 -8.07
C VAL A 54 -0.33 2.30 -9.48
N LYS A 55 -0.32 3.45 -10.13
CA LYS A 55 -0.69 3.61 -11.53
C LYS A 55 0.54 4.03 -12.32
N VAL A 56 0.94 3.22 -13.29
CA VAL A 56 2.06 3.50 -14.20
C VAL A 56 1.52 3.61 -15.61
N VAL A 57 1.93 4.64 -16.34
CA VAL A 57 1.64 4.78 -17.78
C VAL A 57 2.87 4.37 -18.55
N THR A 58 2.78 3.28 -19.31
CA THR A 58 3.90 2.80 -20.15
C THR A 58 3.39 2.32 -21.50
N GLY A 59 4.08 2.68 -22.58
CA GLY A 59 3.68 2.32 -23.95
C GLY A 59 2.24 2.72 -24.31
N GLY A 60 1.74 3.83 -23.75
CA GLY A 60 0.36 4.30 -23.93
C GLY A 60 -0.71 3.51 -23.15
N LYS A 61 -0.33 2.61 -22.25
CA LYS A 61 -1.25 1.81 -21.43
C LYS A 61 -1.16 2.18 -19.96
N ASN A 62 -2.30 2.16 -19.27
CA ASN A 62 -2.36 2.26 -17.82
C ASN A 62 -2.17 0.88 -17.20
N LEU A 63 -1.14 0.72 -16.36
CA LEU A 63 -0.94 -0.45 -15.52
C LEU A 63 -1.26 -0.07 -14.08
N ILE A 64 -2.18 -0.81 -13.47
CA ILE A 64 -2.56 -0.62 -12.07
C ILE A 64 -2.19 -1.88 -11.30
N PHE A 65 -1.44 -1.69 -10.23
CA PHE A 65 -1.04 -2.74 -9.32
C PHE A 65 -0.88 -2.16 -7.91
N GLY A 66 -0.67 -3.02 -6.93
CA GLY A 66 -0.64 -2.59 -5.54
C GLY A 66 -0.71 -3.75 -4.58
N GLY A 67 -1.24 -3.48 -3.39
CA GLY A 67 -1.40 -4.51 -2.37
C GLY A 67 -2.19 -4.00 -1.18
N TYR A 68 -2.69 -4.96 -0.42
CA TYR A 68 -3.46 -4.73 0.79
C TYR A 68 -2.63 -5.16 2.00
N CYS A 69 -2.65 -4.33 3.03
CA CYS A 69 -1.86 -4.50 4.24
C CYS A 69 -2.76 -4.35 5.47
N THR A 70 -2.81 -5.40 6.31
CA THR A 70 -3.62 -5.41 7.53
C THR A 70 -2.88 -4.90 8.76
N GLU A 71 -1.56 -4.71 8.64
CA GLU A 71 -0.68 -4.27 9.73
C GLU A 71 -0.18 -2.84 9.52
N THR A 72 0.64 -2.36 10.46
CA THR A 72 1.25 -1.02 10.41
C THR A 72 2.48 -1.01 9.48
N TRP A 73 2.67 0.11 8.78
CA TRP A 73 3.90 0.40 8.03
C TRP A 73 5.09 0.69 8.95
N ALA A 74 6.26 0.19 8.57
CA ALA A 74 7.52 0.38 9.26
C ALA A 74 8.63 0.77 8.28
N GLY A 75 9.52 1.67 8.72
CA GLY A 75 10.77 1.99 8.02
C GLY A 75 11.91 1.06 8.46
N ASN A 76 13.08 1.18 7.81
CA ASN A 76 14.27 0.36 8.07
C ASN A 76 14.77 0.36 9.53
N GLU A 77 14.32 1.28 10.38
CA GLU A 77 14.70 1.37 11.80
C GLU A 77 13.81 0.55 12.75
N ALA A 78 12.67 0.05 12.29
CA ALA A 78 11.81 -0.80 13.13
C ALA A 78 12.14 -2.28 12.87
N VAL A 79 13.10 -2.81 13.63
CA VAL A 79 13.17 -4.25 13.86
C VAL A 79 11.88 -4.67 14.56
N VAL A 80 10.92 -5.17 13.78
CA VAL A 80 9.74 -5.85 14.34
C VAL A 80 10.25 -7.12 15.01
N LYS A 81 10.56 -7.04 16.31
CA LYS A 81 10.85 -8.19 17.16
C LYS A 81 9.55 -8.94 17.42
N SER A 82 9.05 -9.68 16.43
CA SER A 82 7.98 -10.66 16.66
C SER A 82 8.58 -12.06 16.73
N ASN A 83 8.47 -12.73 17.89
CA ASN A 83 8.80 -14.15 18.09
C ASN A 83 7.83 -15.11 17.36
N LYS A 84 7.32 -14.72 16.19
CA LYS A 84 6.43 -15.54 15.38
C LYS A 84 6.92 -15.47 13.94
N SER A 85 7.02 -16.66 13.34
CA SER A 85 7.26 -16.95 11.92
C SER A 85 7.03 -15.76 11.01
N LEU A 86 8.08 -15.38 10.27
CA LEU A 86 8.14 -14.16 9.45
C LEU A 86 6.84 -13.95 8.64
N PRO A 87 6.10 -12.86 8.90
CA PRO A 87 5.00 -12.47 8.03
C PRO A 87 5.54 -12.12 6.63
N ALA A 88 4.77 -12.38 5.58
CA ALA A 88 5.15 -11.92 4.24
C ALA A 88 5.30 -10.40 4.28
N LYS A 89 6.48 -9.93 3.87
CA LYS A 89 6.75 -8.50 3.76
C LYS A 89 6.19 -8.03 2.42
N VAL A 90 5.11 -7.24 2.46
CA VAL A 90 4.74 -6.44 1.29
C VAL A 90 5.61 -5.19 1.34
N SER A 91 6.51 -5.09 0.37
CA SER A 91 7.49 -4.01 0.26
C SER A 91 7.13 -3.15 -0.94
N PHE A 92 6.97 -1.84 -0.76
CA PHE A 92 6.79 -0.92 -1.87
C PHE A 92 7.98 0.03 -1.97
N LEU A 93 8.50 0.17 -3.19
CA LEU A 93 9.52 1.16 -3.51
C LEU A 93 8.81 2.49 -3.74
N VAL A 94 8.82 3.36 -2.73
CA VAL A 94 8.42 4.75 -2.88
C VAL A 94 9.61 5.48 -3.50
N GLY A 95 9.69 5.50 -4.84
CA GLY A 95 10.64 6.32 -5.62
C GLY A 95 12.13 6.19 -5.26
N ALA A 96 12.81 5.21 -5.87
CA ALA A 96 14.25 5.18 -6.16
C ALA A 96 15.24 5.78 -5.12
N TRP A 97 15.95 4.87 -4.43
CA TRP A 97 17.21 5.05 -3.67
C TRP A 97 17.08 5.63 -2.25
N LEU A 98 16.56 4.85 -1.31
CA LEU A 98 17.31 4.24 -0.19
C LEU A 98 16.38 3.60 0.86
N ASP A 99 15.07 3.87 0.84
CA ASP A 99 14.12 3.37 1.84
C ASP A 99 12.95 2.59 1.25
N VAL A 100 12.76 1.37 1.75
CA VAL A 100 11.63 0.50 1.42
C VAL A 100 10.62 0.62 2.55
N ALA A 101 9.43 1.15 2.27
CA ALA A 101 8.33 1.06 3.22
C ALA A 101 7.84 -0.39 3.24
N THR A 102 7.89 -1.02 4.40
CA THR A 102 7.49 -2.42 4.56
C THR A 102 6.26 -2.54 5.45
N CYS A 103 5.34 -3.40 5.04
CA CYS A 103 4.27 -3.90 5.88
C CYS A 103 4.44 -5.40 6.06
N SER A 104 4.43 -5.83 7.31
CA SER A 104 4.45 -7.23 7.69
C SER A 104 3.03 -7.80 7.63
N CYS A 105 2.66 -8.51 6.57
CA CYS A 105 1.35 -9.15 6.46
C CYS A 105 1.40 -10.60 6.94
N ASN A 106 0.50 -11.01 7.83
CA ASN A 106 0.32 -12.42 8.15
C ASN A 106 -0.30 -13.15 6.94
N LEU A 107 0.45 -14.08 6.34
CA LEU A 107 0.02 -14.83 5.15
C LEU A 107 -1.27 -15.63 5.37
N ASN A 108 -1.60 -15.99 6.61
CA ASN A 108 -2.83 -16.72 6.92
C ASN A 108 -4.10 -15.85 6.77
N GLN A 109 -3.96 -14.56 6.45
CA GLN A 109 -5.08 -13.64 6.24
C GLN A 109 -5.31 -13.26 4.76
N LEU A 110 -4.44 -13.71 3.84
CA LEU A 110 -4.66 -13.55 2.41
C LEU A 110 -5.44 -14.78 1.94
N ARG A 111 -6.75 -14.60 1.70
CA ARG A 111 -7.57 -15.60 1.00
C ARG A 111 -7.36 -15.49 -0.50
#